data_AF-A0A4Y7RQI2-F1
#
_entry.id   AF-A0A4Y7RQI2-F1
#
_cell.length_a   1.000
_cell.length_b   1.000
_cell.length_c   1.000
_cell.angle_alpha   90.00
_cell.angle_beta   90.00
_cell.angle_gamma   90.00
#
_symmetry.space_group_name_H-M   'P 1'
#
loop_
_entity.id
_entity.type
_entity.pdbx_description
1 polymer ?
#
loop_
_entity_poly.entity_id
_entity_poly.type
_entity_poly.pdbx_seq_one_letter_code
_entity_poly.pdbx_strand_id
1 'polypeptide(L)'
;MARQLGHTIIEPRPALTPLVASDQWVKPLQGVSLENIKIQALPDPRLEQTGELLFTHFGISGPAVLNLSSWLGSRTGYPVKVKIDLFPSLSNEQLAERLRLCFRQNAGKLLKNSLSELLPRRMIQAVLSIAEVSPDKQVDQLSRAELLRLTHTLKNIILHIKGTRPLNESIVTGGGVSTAEINPTTMESKIVKGLYFAGEIIDVDALTGGYNLQIAFATGYLSGAGAASIS
;
A
#
# COMPACT_ATOMS: atom_id res chain seq x y z
N MET A 1 0.77 19.73 -25.54
CA MET A 1 0.14 21.06 -25.60
C MET A 1 0.72 22.04 -24.60
N ALA A 2 0.57 21.86 -23.28
CA ALA A 2 1.05 22.83 -22.28
C ALA A 2 2.54 23.23 -22.45
N ARG A 3 3.45 22.27 -22.68
CA ARG A 3 4.87 22.54 -22.98
C ARG A 3 5.09 23.43 -24.22
N GLN A 4 4.27 23.26 -25.26
CA GLN A 4 4.34 24.09 -26.47
C GLN A 4 3.84 25.52 -26.23
N LEU A 5 2.98 25.70 -25.22
CA LEU A 5 2.44 27.00 -24.79
C LEU A 5 3.35 27.69 -23.75
N GLY A 6 4.54 27.16 -23.49
CA GLY A 6 5.54 27.76 -22.61
C GLY A 6 5.50 27.31 -21.16
N HIS A 7 4.65 26.34 -20.80
CA HIS A 7 4.55 25.83 -19.43
C HIS A 7 5.64 24.83 -19.07
N THR A 8 6.09 24.88 -17.82
CA THR A 8 6.95 23.85 -17.22
C THR A 8 6.12 22.62 -16.91
N ILE A 9 6.58 21.47 -17.41
CA ILE A 9 5.99 20.16 -17.13
C ILE A 9 6.90 19.42 -16.16
N ILE A 10 6.40 19.20 -14.95
CA ILE A 10 7.01 18.31 -13.97
C ILE A 10 6.88 16.89 -14.50
N GLU A 11 8.00 16.17 -14.55
CA GLU A 11 8.07 14.85 -15.19
C GLU A 11 7.03 13.88 -14.59
N PRO A 12 6.11 13.34 -15.43
CA PRO A 12 5.12 12.38 -14.99
C PRO A 12 5.76 11.13 -14.38
N ARG A 13 5.30 10.76 -13.18
CA ARG A 13 5.76 9.58 -12.44
C ARG A 13 4.59 8.72 -11.98
N PRO A 14 4.76 7.40 -11.91
CA PRO A 14 3.75 6.53 -11.32
C PRO A 14 3.57 6.88 -9.84
N ALA A 15 2.33 7.17 -9.45
CA ALA A 15 1.90 7.30 -8.05
C ALA A 15 0.84 6.25 -7.76
N LEU A 16 0.69 5.86 -6.48
CA LEU A 16 -0.32 4.87 -6.07
C LEU A 16 -0.30 3.61 -6.96
N THR A 17 0.85 2.94 -6.99
CA THR A 17 1.10 1.83 -7.91
C THR A 17 1.31 0.52 -7.16
N PRO A 18 0.72 -0.60 -7.61
CA PRO A 18 0.99 -1.90 -7.03
C PRO A 18 2.48 -2.26 -7.03
N LEU A 19 2.91 -2.99 -5.99
CA LEU A 19 4.30 -3.42 -5.82
C LEU A 19 4.50 -4.85 -6.31
N VAL A 20 5.61 -5.09 -7.01
CA VAL A 20 5.98 -6.41 -7.53
C VAL A 20 6.85 -7.14 -6.50
N ALA A 21 6.35 -8.26 -5.98
CA ALA A 21 7.07 -9.09 -5.02
C ALA A 21 7.83 -10.21 -5.75
N SER A 22 8.98 -10.60 -5.19
CA SER A 22 9.79 -11.70 -5.72
C SER A 22 9.62 -13.02 -4.99
N ASP A 23 9.00 -12.99 -3.82
CA ASP A 23 8.78 -14.15 -2.97
C ASP A 23 7.72 -15.09 -3.56
N GLN A 24 8.07 -16.36 -3.77
CA GLN A 24 7.17 -17.33 -4.43
C GLN A 24 5.91 -17.63 -3.63
N TRP A 25 5.95 -17.48 -2.31
CA TRP A 25 4.81 -17.71 -1.43
C TRP A 25 3.68 -16.69 -1.60
N VAL A 26 3.92 -15.58 -2.32
CA VAL A 26 2.91 -14.55 -2.59
C VAL A 26 1.90 -15.00 -3.64
N LYS A 27 2.33 -15.68 -4.71
CA LYS A 27 1.44 -16.05 -5.82
C LYS A 27 0.24 -16.90 -5.37
N PRO A 28 0.40 -17.92 -4.49
CA PRO A 28 -0.72 -18.68 -3.95
C PRO A 28 -1.70 -17.87 -3.11
N LEU A 29 -1.40 -16.61 -2.75
CA LEU A 29 -2.26 -15.72 -1.98
C LEU A 29 -3.08 -14.78 -2.86
N GLN A 30 -2.97 -14.85 -4.19
CA GLN A 30 -3.74 -13.97 -5.09
C GLN A 30 -5.23 -13.92 -4.70
N GLY A 31 -5.75 -12.71 -4.52
CA GLY A 31 -7.12 -12.42 -4.14
C GLY A 31 -7.38 -12.44 -2.64
N VAL A 32 -6.38 -12.75 -1.80
CA VAL A 32 -6.48 -12.59 -0.35
C VAL A 32 -6.32 -11.11 -0.01
N SER A 33 -7.32 -10.57 0.69
CA SER A 33 -7.28 -9.24 1.29
C SER A 33 -6.99 -9.35 2.79
N LEU A 34 -6.23 -8.40 3.30
CA LEU A 34 -5.94 -8.22 4.72
C LEU A 34 -6.36 -6.81 5.12
N GLU A 35 -6.97 -6.70 6.28
CA GLU A 35 -7.44 -5.45 6.85
C GLU A 35 -6.64 -5.11 8.11
N ASN A 36 -6.52 -3.82 8.41
CA ASN A 36 -5.87 -3.32 9.62
C ASN A 36 -4.43 -3.83 9.82
N ILE A 37 -3.69 -4.03 8.71
CA ILE A 37 -2.27 -4.40 8.77
C ILE A 37 -1.41 -3.14 8.79
N LYS A 38 -0.16 -3.30 9.22
CA LYS A 38 0.86 -2.27 9.04
C LYS A 38 1.94 -2.76 8.09
N ILE A 39 2.23 -1.96 7.06
CA ILE A 39 3.32 -2.20 6.12
C ILE A 39 4.37 -1.10 6.27
N GLN A 40 5.63 -1.48 6.34
CA GLN A 40 6.77 -0.57 6.51
C GLN A 40 7.86 -0.88 5.49
N ALA A 41 8.39 0.13 4.83
CA ALA A 41 9.59 -0.03 4.01
C ALA A 41 10.85 0.04 4.87
N LEU A 42 11.77 -0.89 4.67
CA LEU A 42 13.02 -0.97 5.43
C LEU A 42 14.16 -0.25 4.70
N PRO A 43 15.09 0.39 5.43
CA PRO A 43 15.18 0.44 6.89
C PRO A 43 14.45 1.63 7.56
N ASP A 44 13.81 2.53 6.80
CA ASP A 44 13.26 3.78 7.35
C ASP A 44 11.94 3.56 8.12
N PRO A 45 11.89 3.76 9.45
CA PRO A 45 10.66 3.61 10.24
C PRO A 45 9.59 4.64 9.95
N ARG A 46 9.92 5.75 9.26
CA ARG A 46 8.96 6.78 8.88
C ARG A 46 8.18 6.41 7.62
N LEU A 47 8.63 5.41 6.87
CA LEU A 47 7.96 4.91 5.67
C LEU A 47 7.05 3.74 6.03
N GLU A 48 6.01 4.02 6.80
CA GLU A 48 4.97 3.04 7.15
C GLU A 48 3.56 3.52 6.78
N GLN A 49 2.67 2.56 6.57
CA GLN A 49 1.25 2.77 6.32
C GLN A 49 0.44 1.70 7.06
N THR A 50 -0.72 2.09 7.56
CA THR A 50 -1.71 1.17 8.14
C THR A 50 -2.93 1.14 7.24
N GLY A 51 -3.51 -0.03 7.05
CA GLY A 51 -4.76 -0.17 6.30
C GLY A 51 -4.86 -1.52 5.61
N GLU A 52 -5.45 -1.51 4.42
CA GLU A 52 -5.73 -2.71 3.65
C GLU A 52 -4.59 -3.08 2.69
N LEU A 53 -4.35 -4.38 2.57
CA LEU A 53 -3.43 -4.99 1.62
C LEU A 53 -4.15 -6.08 0.83
N LEU A 54 -3.95 -6.08 -0.49
CA LEU A 54 -4.43 -7.11 -1.40
C LEU A 54 -3.26 -7.86 -2.03
N PHE A 55 -3.24 -9.18 -1.93
CA PHE A 55 -2.30 -10.00 -2.67
C PHE A 55 -2.74 -10.17 -4.14
N THR A 56 -1.81 -9.96 -5.07
CA THR A 56 -2.05 -10.07 -6.52
C THR A 56 -1.20 -11.20 -7.12
N HIS A 57 -1.40 -11.51 -8.40
CA HIS A 57 -0.60 -12.52 -9.11
C HIS A 57 0.89 -12.13 -9.27
N PHE A 58 1.23 -10.85 -9.12
CA PHE A 58 2.60 -10.34 -9.26
C PHE A 58 3.21 -9.83 -7.95
N GLY A 59 2.42 -9.65 -6.88
CA GLY A 59 2.88 -9.01 -5.66
C GLY A 59 1.75 -8.55 -4.77
N ILE A 60 1.75 -7.26 -4.42
CA ILE A 60 0.81 -6.67 -3.47
C ILE A 60 0.25 -5.34 -3.98
N SER A 61 -0.97 -5.04 -3.55
CA SER A 61 -1.72 -3.80 -3.81
C SER A 61 -2.56 -3.46 -2.58
N GLY A 62 -3.59 -2.63 -2.73
CA GLY A 62 -4.46 -2.16 -1.66
C GLY A 62 -4.01 -0.81 -1.10
N PRO A 63 -4.93 -0.04 -0.49
CA PRO A 63 -4.69 1.33 -0.04
C PRO A 63 -3.36 1.55 0.70
N ALA A 64 -3.00 0.69 1.66
CA ALA A 64 -1.77 0.85 2.43
C ALA A 64 -0.52 0.69 1.56
N VAL A 65 -0.55 -0.25 0.62
CA VAL A 65 0.55 -0.50 -0.34
C VAL A 65 0.67 0.63 -1.35
N LEU A 66 -0.46 1.09 -1.89
CA LEU A 66 -0.50 2.17 -2.89
C LEU A 66 0.04 3.46 -2.28
N ASN A 67 -0.40 3.82 -1.07
CA ASN A 67 0.11 4.99 -0.37
C ASN A 67 1.61 4.86 -0.06
N LEU A 68 2.07 3.68 0.36
CA LEU A 68 3.50 3.45 0.59
C LEU A 68 4.31 3.60 -0.70
N SER A 69 3.81 3.08 -1.83
CA SER A 69 4.49 3.08 -3.13
C SER A 69 4.85 4.49 -3.63
N SER A 70 4.01 5.49 -3.34
CA SER A 70 4.25 6.89 -3.73
C SER A 70 5.52 7.47 -3.11
N TRP A 71 5.96 6.93 -1.97
CA TRP A 71 7.19 7.35 -1.30
C TRP A 71 8.41 6.54 -1.72
N LEU A 72 8.24 5.29 -2.15
CA LEU A 72 9.36 4.39 -2.43
C LEU A 72 10.18 4.83 -3.65
N GLY A 73 9.50 5.25 -4.72
CA GLY A 73 10.17 5.62 -5.97
C GLY A 73 11.16 6.78 -5.82
N SER A 74 10.83 7.78 -5.00
CA SER A 74 11.65 8.98 -4.82
C SER A 74 12.62 8.92 -3.63
N ARG A 75 12.32 8.10 -2.60
CA ARG A 75 13.10 8.10 -1.34
C ARG A 75 14.03 6.91 -1.16
N THR A 76 13.63 5.72 -1.60
CA THR A 76 14.36 4.47 -1.34
C THR A 76 14.89 3.81 -2.60
N GLY A 77 14.17 3.96 -3.72
CA GLY A 77 14.46 3.20 -4.94
C GLY A 77 14.16 1.71 -4.79
N TYR A 78 14.50 0.94 -5.82
CA TYR A 78 14.31 -0.51 -5.86
C TYR A 78 15.64 -1.22 -6.19
N PRO A 79 15.84 -2.47 -5.72
CA PRO A 79 14.94 -3.29 -4.90
C PRO A 79 14.85 -2.82 -3.43
N VAL A 80 13.73 -3.11 -2.77
CA VAL A 80 13.50 -2.73 -1.36
C VAL A 80 12.80 -3.86 -0.59
N LYS A 81 13.04 -3.95 0.72
CA LYS A 81 12.32 -4.87 1.61
C LYS A 81 11.17 -4.12 2.27
N VAL A 82 10.01 -4.77 2.33
CA VAL A 82 8.88 -4.30 3.14
C VAL A 82 8.58 -5.32 4.23
N LYS A 83 8.27 -4.80 5.42
CA LYS A 83 7.86 -5.58 6.59
C LYS A 83 6.35 -5.42 6.77
N ILE A 84 5.64 -6.52 6.98
CA ILE A 84 4.22 -6.54 7.28
C ILE A 84 4.02 -7.05 8.71
N ASP A 85 3.29 -6.26 9.50
CA ASP A 85 2.73 -6.64 10.80
C ASP A 85 1.23 -6.88 10.63
N LEU A 86 0.79 -8.12 10.83
CA LEU A 86 -0.62 -8.51 10.68
C LEU A 86 -1.48 -8.10 11.88
N PHE A 87 -0.86 -7.77 13.02
CA PHE A 87 -1.56 -7.43 14.25
C PHE A 87 -0.94 -6.17 14.89
N PRO A 88 -0.98 -5.02 14.19
CA PRO A 88 -0.30 -3.80 14.66
C PRO A 88 -0.89 -3.24 15.96
N SER A 89 -2.15 -3.59 16.29
CA SER A 89 -2.81 -3.22 17.54
C SER A 89 -2.39 -4.04 18.75
N LEU A 90 -1.61 -5.11 18.57
CA LEU A 90 -1.15 -6.01 19.64
C LEU A 90 0.36 -5.94 19.79
N SER A 91 0.84 -5.87 21.03
CA SER A 91 2.26 -6.13 21.35
C SER A 91 2.62 -7.60 21.07
N ASN A 92 3.91 -7.93 21.05
CA ASN A 92 4.35 -9.33 20.92
C ASN A 92 3.79 -10.20 22.05
N GLU A 93 3.76 -9.67 23.28
CA GLU A 93 3.26 -10.34 24.47
C GLU A 93 1.75 -10.58 24.37
N GLN A 94 1.00 -9.55 23.97
CA GLN A 94 -0.45 -9.65 23.78
C GLN A 94 -0.81 -10.65 22.66
N LEU A 95 -0.07 -10.65 21.55
CA LEU A 95 -0.28 -11.60 20.47
C LEU A 95 0.06 -13.03 20.91
N ALA A 96 1.17 -13.23 21.64
CA ALA A 96 1.53 -14.52 22.18
C ALA A 96 0.47 -15.07 23.15
N GLU A 97 -0.07 -14.23 24.04
CA GLU A 97 -1.19 -14.60 24.92
C GLU A 97 -2.46 -14.96 24.13
N ARG A 98 -2.79 -14.18 23.10
CA ARG A 98 -3.93 -14.47 22.22
C ARG A 98 -3.78 -15.82 21.53
N LEU A 99 -2.59 -16.13 21.01
CA LEU A 99 -2.29 -17.44 20.41
C LEU A 99 -2.40 -18.57 21.45
N ARG A 100 -1.87 -18.38 22.67
CA ARG A 100 -2.01 -19.37 23.76
C ARG A 100 -3.46 -19.66 24.11
N LEU A 101 -4.30 -18.63 24.18
CA LEU A 101 -5.73 -18.77 24.43
C LEU A 101 -6.42 -19.55 23.30
N CYS A 102 -6.17 -19.16 22.04
CA CYS A 102 -6.70 -19.87 20.86
C CYS A 102 -6.28 -21.35 20.83
N PHE A 103 -5.01 -21.65 21.14
CA PHE A 103 -4.49 -23.01 21.14
C PHE A 103 -5.04 -23.86 22.29
N ARG A 104 -5.27 -23.27 23.48
CA ARG A 104 -5.95 -23.96 24.59
C ARG A 104 -7.39 -24.35 24.24
N GLN A 105 -8.12 -23.47 23.56
CA GLN A 105 -9.50 -23.74 23.12
C GLN A 105 -9.57 -24.79 22.00
N ASN A 106 -8.47 -25.02 21.30
CA ASN A 106 -8.38 -25.93 20.16
C ASN A 106 -7.47 -27.14 20.43
N ALA A 107 -7.26 -27.51 21.71
CA ALA A 107 -6.40 -28.63 22.11
C ALA A 107 -6.69 -29.92 21.31
N GLY A 108 -5.64 -30.62 20.88
CA GLY A 108 -5.73 -31.83 20.06
C GLY A 108 -6.03 -31.59 18.57
N LYS A 109 -6.41 -30.37 18.15
CA LYS A 109 -6.58 -30.02 16.73
C LYS A 109 -5.24 -29.70 16.08
N LEU A 110 -5.20 -29.86 14.75
CA LEU A 110 -4.08 -29.43 13.92
C LEU A 110 -3.92 -27.91 13.95
N LEU A 111 -2.68 -27.43 14.02
CA LEU A 111 -2.33 -26.02 14.09
C LEU A 111 -2.94 -25.20 12.95
N LYS A 112 -2.92 -25.72 11.72
CA LYS A 112 -3.51 -25.06 10.54
C LYS A 112 -5.01 -24.79 10.68
N ASN A 113 -5.72 -25.63 11.43
CA ASN A 113 -7.16 -25.47 11.65
C ASN A 113 -7.41 -24.40 12.74
N SER A 114 -6.61 -24.40 13.80
CA SER A 114 -6.74 -23.45 14.91
C SER A 114 -6.44 -22.00 14.49
N LEU A 115 -5.52 -21.80 13.53
CA LEU A 115 -5.20 -20.46 13.02
C LEU A 115 -6.27 -19.87 12.10
N SER A 116 -7.27 -20.64 11.68
CA SER A 116 -8.33 -20.16 10.76
C SER A 116 -9.27 -19.13 11.39
N GLU A 117 -9.26 -19.01 12.71
CA GLU A 117 -9.97 -17.95 13.45
C GLU A 117 -9.22 -16.60 13.43
N LEU A 118 -7.92 -16.61 13.10
CA LEU A 118 -7.05 -15.43 13.17
C LEU A 118 -6.57 -14.97 11.79
N LEU A 119 -6.50 -15.87 10.82
CA LEU A 119 -5.92 -15.61 9.51
C LEU A 119 -6.77 -16.20 8.38
N PRO A 120 -6.79 -15.57 7.20
CA PRO A 120 -7.35 -16.19 6.00
C PRO A 120 -6.68 -17.54 5.72
N ARG A 121 -7.47 -18.57 5.39
CA ARG A 121 -6.99 -19.96 5.23
C ARG A 121 -5.79 -20.09 4.31
N ARG A 122 -5.78 -19.36 3.18
CA ARG A 122 -4.67 -19.39 2.20
C ARG A 122 -3.37 -18.84 2.78
N MET A 123 -3.44 -17.92 3.74
CA MET A 123 -2.28 -17.30 4.37
C MET A 123 -1.62 -18.19 5.42
N ILE A 124 -2.39 -19.08 6.06
CA ILE A 124 -1.91 -19.94 7.16
C ILE A 124 -0.70 -20.76 6.72
N GLN A 125 -0.75 -21.38 5.53
CA GLN A 125 0.35 -22.19 5.03
C GLN A 125 1.62 -21.36 4.79
N ALA A 126 1.48 -20.15 4.24
CA ALA A 126 2.62 -19.25 4.02
C ALA A 126 3.25 -18.82 5.36
N VAL A 127 2.44 -18.38 6.32
CA VAL A 127 2.91 -17.96 7.65
C VAL A 127 3.63 -19.10 8.37
N LEU A 128 3.05 -20.30 8.38
CA LEU A 128 3.65 -21.45 9.05
C LEU A 128 4.95 -21.91 8.37
N SER A 129 5.01 -21.82 7.05
CA SER A 129 6.25 -22.08 6.30
C SER A 129 7.34 -21.07 6.65
N ILE A 130 7.02 -19.78 6.75
CA ILE A 130 7.97 -18.72 7.11
C ILE A 130 8.43 -18.87 8.56
N ALA A 131 7.52 -19.27 9.46
CA ALA A 131 7.82 -19.50 10.88
C ALA A 131 8.59 -20.80 11.15
N GLU A 132 8.76 -21.65 10.13
CA GLU A 132 9.32 -23.00 10.24
C GLU A 132 8.57 -23.84 11.30
N VAL A 133 7.24 -23.89 11.16
CA VAL A 133 6.34 -24.67 12.02
C VAL A 133 5.47 -25.57 11.15
N SER A 134 5.42 -26.86 11.49
CA SER A 134 4.60 -27.81 10.72
C SER A 134 3.11 -27.51 10.85
N PRO A 135 2.35 -27.43 9.74
CA PRO A 135 0.90 -27.21 9.77
C PRO A 135 0.11 -28.40 10.30
N ASP A 136 0.69 -29.60 10.25
CA ASP A 136 0.07 -30.86 10.67
C ASP A 136 0.43 -31.23 12.11
N LYS A 137 1.17 -30.38 12.81
CA LYS A 137 1.41 -30.52 14.25
C LYS A 137 0.12 -30.21 15.02
N GLN A 138 -0.16 -30.96 16.07
CA GLN A 138 -1.25 -30.62 16.99
C GLN A 138 -0.85 -29.41 17.86
N VAL A 139 -1.80 -28.54 18.17
CA VAL A 139 -1.51 -27.28 18.89
C VAL A 139 -0.85 -27.48 20.26
N ASP A 140 -1.17 -28.58 20.94
CA ASP A 140 -0.64 -28.99 22.25
C ASP A 140 0.80 -29.51 22.19
N GLN A 141 1.30 -29.82 20.99
CA GLN A 141 2.69 -30.23 20.75
C GLN A 141 3.59 -29.05 20.35
N LEU A 142 3.05 -27.83 20.31
CA LEU A 142 3.79 -26.63 19.95
C LEU A 142 4.73 -26.22 21.09
N SER A 143 6.03 -26.21 20.81
CA SER A 143 7.02 -25.76 21.77
C SER A 143 6.94 -24.25 22.00
N ARG A 144 7.47 -23.79 23.15
CA ARG A 144 7.60 -22.35 23.44
C ARG A 144 8.41 -21.61 22.38
N ALA A 145 9.45 -22.24 21.83
CA ALA A 145 10.28 -21.66 20.79
C ALA A 145 9.51 -21.49 19.46
N GLU A 146 8.72 -22.50 19.07
CA GLU A 146 7.85 -22.42 17.89
C GLU A 146 6.78 -21.34 18.03
N LEU A 147 6.15 -21.23 19.22
CA LEU A 147 5.19 -20.17 19.50
C LEU A 147 5.84 -18.78 19.35
N LEU A 148 7.05 -18.58 19.89
CA LEU A 148 7.76 -17.31 19.76
C LEU A 148 8.11 -17.00 18.30
N ARG A 149 8.56 -17.98 17.52
CA ARG A 149 8.81 -17.80 16.07
C ARG A 149 7.54 -17.46 15.32
N LEU A 150 6.42 -18.11 15.63
CA LEU A 150 5.12 -17.82 15.01
C LEU A 150 4.65 -16.40 15.34
N THR A 151 4.69 -16.01 16.62
CA THR A 151 4.36 -14.64 17.05
C THR A 151 5.25 -13.61 16.34
N HIS A 152 6.55 -13.84 16.31
CA HIS A 152 7.50 -12.96 15.62
C HIS A 152 7.17 -12.84 14.12
N THR A 153 6.92 -13.98 13.46
CA THR A 153 6.59 -14.04 12.03
C THR A 153 5.33 -13.23 11.73
N LEU A 154 4.28 -13.39 12.53
CA LEU A 154 3.00 -12.67 12.37
C LEU A 154 3.15 -11.14 12.43
N LYS A 155 4.18 -10.64 13.12
CA LYS A 155 4.46 -9.20 13.25
C LYS A 155 5.57 -8.70 12.31
N ASN A 156 6.32 -9.59 11.67
CA ASN A 156 7.53 -9.25 10.93
C ASN A 156 7.67 -10.05 9.61
N ILE A 157 6.59 -10.19 8.85
CA ILE A 157 6.64 -10.84 7.54
C ILE A 157 7.46 -9.96 6.60
N ILE A 158 8.54 -10.49 6.03
CA ILE A 158 9.38 -9.77 5.07
C ILE A 158 8.98 -10.13 3.65
N LEU A 159 8.80 -9.11 2.81
CA LEU A 159 8.63 -9.21 1.37
C LEU A 159 9.74 -8.46 0.64
N HIS A 160 10.20 -9.05 -0.45
CA HIS A 160 11.24 -8.52 -1.31
C HIS A 160 10.61 -7.91 -2.57
N ILE A 161 10.57 -6.58 -2.62
CA ILE A 161 9.95 -5.81 -3.69
C ILE A 161 11.00 -5.45 -4.75
N LYS A 162 10.72 -5.84 -6.00
CA LYS A 162 11.60 -5.59 -7.16
C LYS A 162 11.34 -4.25 -7.84
N GLY A 163 10.13 -3.70 -7.68
CA GLY A 163 9.70 -2.50 -8.39
C GLY A 163 8.20 -2.29 -8.27
N THR A 164 7.70 -1.28 -8.98
CA THR A 164 6.28 -1.04 -9.20
C THR A 164 5.81 -1.71 -10.50
N ARG A 165 4.50 -1.82 -10.68
CA ARG A 165 3.91 -2.03 -12.01
C ARG A 165 4.15 -0.81 -12.91
N PRO A 166 4.01 -0.95 -14.25
CA PRO A 166 4.18 0.17 -15.17
C PRO A 166 3.06 1.21 -15.03
N LEU A 167 3.31 2.42 -15.54
CA LEU A 167 2.43 3.60 -15.39
C LEU A 167 0.98 3.36 -15.84
N ASN A 168 0.76 2.52 -16.86
CA ASN A 168 -0.58 2.19 -17.34
C ASN A 168 -1.43 1.37 -16.34
N GLU A 169 -0.80 0.87 -15.28
CA GLU A 169 -1.46 0.17 -14.16
C GLU A 169 -1.35 0.97 -12.85
N SER A 170 -0.84 2.20 -12.90
CA SER A 170 -0.88 3.17 -11.80
C SER A 170 -2.27 3.80 -11.72
N ILE A 171 -2.74 4.08 -10.51
CA ILE A 171 -4.06 4.69 -10.31
C ILE A 171 -4.01 6.20 -10.60
N VAL A 172 -2.87 6.84 -10.35
CA VAL A 172 -2.66 8.28 -10.52
C VAL A 172 -1.27 8.53 -11.08
N THR A 173 -1.16 9.57 -11.89
CA THR A 173 0.07 10.15 -12.38
C THR A 173 0.45 11.31 -11.47
N GLY A 174 1.60 11.24 -10.79
CA GLY A 174 2.20 12.41 -10.17
C GLY A 174 2.98 13.22 -11.21
N GLY A 175 3.15 14.53 -11.03
CA GLY A 175 3.69 15.40 -12.07
C GLY A 175 2.59 16.07 -12.90
N GLY A 176 2.96 16.90 -13.87
CA GLY A 176 2.01 17.68 -14.67
C GLY A 176 2.44 19.13 -14.86
N VAL A 177 1.48 20.01 -15.14
CA VAL A 177 1.73 21.46 -15.27
C VAL A 177 2.08 22.02 -13.90
N SER A 178 3.19 22.77 -13.83
CA SER A 178 3.66 23.36 -12.57
C SER A 178 2.59 24.26 -11.94
N THR A 179 2.26 23.98 -10.67
CA THR A 179 1.32 24.79 -9.87
C THR A 179 1.80 26.23 -9.67
N ALA A 180 3.10 26.48 -9.76
CA ALA A 180 3.68 27.82 -9.69
C ALA A 180 3.17 28.73 -10.83
N GLU A 181 2.82 28.15 -11.97
CA GLU A 181 2.41 28.85 -13.20
C GLU A 181 0.88 28.98 -13.32
N ILE A 182 0.14 28.59 -12.29
CA ILE A 182 -1.34 28.59 -12.27
C ILE A 182 -1.82 29.52 -11.15
N ASN A 183 -2.86 30.30 -11.43
CA ASN A 183 -3.56 31.09 -10.41
C ASN A 183 -4.42 30.15 -9.54
N PRO A 184 -4.17 30.01 -8.23
CA PRO A 184 -4.88 29.05 -7.39
C PRO A 184 -6.35 29.38 -7.16
N THR A 185 -6.79 30.62 -7.41
CA THR A 185 -8.18 31.05 -7.21
C THR A 185 -9.03 30.81 -8.45
N THR A 186 -8.46 31.00 -9.64
CA THR A 186 -9.21 30.92 -10.91
C THR A 186 -8.83 29.72 -11.76
N MET A 187 -7.73 29.05 -11.41
CA MET A 187 -7.06 28.02 -12.23
C MET A 187 -6.59 28.49 -13.61
N GLU A 188 -6.56 29.80 -13.85
CA GLU A 188 -6.03 30.40 -15.07
C GLU A 188 -4.50 30.28 -15.12
N SER A 189 -3.96 30.02 -16.31
CA SER A 189 -2.54 30.14 -16.60
C SER A 189 -2.04 31.56 -16.33
N LYS A 190 -0.89 31.65 -15.66
CA LYS A 190 -0.15 32.92 -15.50
C LYS A 190 0.64 33.30 -16.76
N ILE A 191 0.80 32.37 -17.71
CA ILE A 191 1.59 32.55 -18.94
C ILE A 191 0.69 32.92 -20.11
N VAL A 192 -0.44 32.23 -20.26
CA VAL A 192 -1.36 32.38 -21.39
C VAL A 192 -2.73 32.79 -20.87
N LYS A 193 -3.15 34.02 -21.16
CA LYS A 193 -4.47 34.51 -20.77
C LYS A 193 -5.60 33.73 -21.44
N GLY A 194 -6.65 33.43 -20.68
CA GLY A 194 -7.78 32.63 -21.14
C GLY A 194 -7.53 31.11 -21.21
N LEU A 195 -6.34 30.63 -20.84
CA LEU A 195 -6.05 29.20 -20.70
C LEU A 195 -6.23 28.76 -19.25
N TYR A 196 -6.90 27.64 -19.01
CA TYR A 196 -7.18 27.10 -17.68
C TYR A 196 -6.76 25.65 -17.57
N PHE A 197 -6.41 25.21 -16.36
CA PHE A 197 -6.02 23.83 -16.07
C PHE A 197 -6.87 23.24 -14.95
N ALA A 198 -7.28 21.99 -15.09
CA ALA A 198 -8.06 21.28 -14.08
C ALA A 198 -7.70 19.79 -14.03
N GLY A 199 -7.85 19.20 -12.85
CA GLY A 199 -7.63 17.77 -12.61
C GLY A 199 -6.17 17.34 -12.70
N GLU A 200 -5.98 16.07 -13.04
CA GLU A 200 -4.69 15.35 -12.99
C GLU A 200 -3.64 15.87 -14.00
N ILE A 201 -3.98 16.82 -14.87
CA ILE A 201 -2.99 17.46 -15.75
C ILE A 201 -2.07 18.43 -14.98
N ILE A 202 -2.47 18.83 -13.77
CA ILE A 202 -1.70 19.71 -12.89
C ILE A 202 -0.83 18.85 -11.99
N ASP A 203 0.36 19.34 -11.63
CA ASP A 203 1.24 18.73 -10.63
C ASP A 203 0.66 18.79 -9.21
N VAL A 204 -0.42 18.05 -8.98
CA VAL A 204 -1.09 17.82 -7.70
C VAL A 204 -1.59 16.38 -7.66
N ASP A 205 -0.91 15.53 -6.89
CA ASP A 205 -1.38 14.19 -6.54
C ASP A 205 -1.65 14.05 -5.03
N ALA A 206 -2.60 13.18 -4.69
CA ALA A 206 -2.95 12.87 -3.31
C ALA A 206 -2.97 11.36 -3.06
N LEU A 207 -3.02 10.96 -1.79
CA LEU A 207 -3.17 9.57 -1.38
C LEU A 207 -4.53 9.00 -1.82
N THR A 208 -4.69 7.67 -1.73
CA THR A 208 -5.99 7.02 -1.95
C THR A 208 -7.04 7.54 -0.96
N GLY A 209 -8.34 7.38 -1.28
CA GLY A 209 -9.44 7.78 -0.39
C GLY A 209 -10.32 8.90 -0.94
N GLY A 210 -10.33 9.11 -2.25
CA GLY A 210 -11.20 10.10 -2.92
C GLY A 210 -10.59 11.49 -3.07
N TYR A 211 -9.41 11.75 -2.52
CA TYR A 211 -8.76 13.07 -2.59
C TYR A 211 -8.46 13.52 -4.02
N ASN A 212 -7.98 12.62 -4.89
CA ASN A 212 -7.73 12.95 -6.30
C ASN A 212 -9.02 13.34 -7.05
N LEU A 213 -10.17 12.70 -6.74
CA LEU A 213 -11.47 13.10 -7.28
C LEU A 213 -11.91 14.46 -6.75
N GLN A 214 -11.70 14.72 -5.46
CA GLN A 214 -11.99 16.02 -4.86
C GLN A 214 -11.17 17.14 -5.51
N ILE A 215 -9.87 16.90 -5.77
CA ILE A 215 -9.00 17.82 -6.50
C ILE A 215 -9.53 18.08 -7.90
N ALA A 216 -9.91 17.02 -8.63
CA ALA A 216 -10.46 17.16 -9.98
C ALA A 216 -11.76 17.98 -10.00
N PHE A 217 -12.69 17.72 -9.08
CA PHE A 217 -13.94 18.48 -9.02
C PHE A 217 -13.74 19.93 -8.58
N ALA A 218 -12.90 20.18 -7.57
CA ALA A 218 -12.63 21.53 -7.09
C ALA A 218 -11.94 22.38 -8.16
N THR A 219 -10.89 21.86 -8.78
CA THR A 219 -10.15 22.59 -9.84
C THR A 219 -10.98 22.76 -11.10
N GLY A 220 -11.82 21.78 -11.45
CA GLY A 220 -12.77 21.87 -12.56
C GLY A 220 -13.81 22.96 -12.34
N TYR A 221 -14.39 23.02 -11.14
CA TYR A 221 -15.35 24.07 -10.77
C TYR A 221 -14.72 25.48 -10.87
N LEU A 222 -13.53 25.67 -10.28
CA LEU A 222 -12.83 26.96 -10.31
C LEU A 222 -12.44 27.37 -11.74
N SER A 223 -11.96 26.43 -12.55
CA SER A 223 -11.64 26.69 -13.96
C SER A 223 -12.87 27.11 -14.76
N GLY A 224 -14.00 26.42 -14.55
CA GLY A 224 -15.27 26.75 -15.21
C GLY A 224 -15.81 28.11 -14.80
N ALA A 225 -15.83 28.42 -13.51
CA ALA A 225 -16.25 29.72 -12.98
C ALA A 225 -15.32 30.85 -13.46
N GLY A 226 -14.00 30.60 -13.44
CA GLY A 226 -13.00 31.54 -13.95
C GLY A 226 -13.18 31.86 -15.42
N ALA A 227 -13.35 30.83 -16.27
CA ALA A 227 -13.59 31.01 -17.70
C ALA A 227 -14.91 31.75 -17.99
N ALA A 228 -15.97 31.48 -17.22
CA ALA A 228 -17.26 32.16 -17.37
C ALA A 228 -17.21 33.63 -16.95
N SER A 229 -16.33 34.01 -16.01
CA SER A 229 -16.20 35.39 -15.54
C SER A 229 -15.50 36.35 -16.52
N ILE A 230 -14.99 35.85 -17.65
CA ILE A 230 -14.34 36.63 -18.72
C ILE A 230 -15.35 37.08 -19.80
N SER A 231 -16.65 36.82 -19.62
CA SER A 231 -17.73 37.35 -20.48
C SER A 231 -18.07 38.81 -20.24
#